data_AF-A0A381W8X5-F1
#
_entry.id   AF-A0A381W8X5-F1
#
_cell.length_a   1.000
_cell.length_b   1.000
_cell.length_c   1.000
_cell.angle_alpha   90.00
_cell.angle_beta   90.00
_cell.angle_gamma   90.00
#
_symmetry.space_group_name_H-M   'P 1'
#
loop_
_entity.id
_entity.type
_entity.pdbx_description
1 polymer ?
#
loop_
_entity_poly.entity_id
_entity_poly.type
_entity_poly.pdbx_seq_one_letter_code
_entity_poly.pdbx_strand_id
1 'polypeptide(L)'
;VDQENDQGSLESSIPNNQGLLTANRGKFLIAAIVLISSLVYFAFMAFQSATVYYYTVGEMNSQASTPEGRIVRVSGKLVPDSFHRSEGSTVAHFSLTDGESIMSAMHKKIL
;
A
#
# COMPACT_ATOMS: atom_id res chain seq x y z
N VAL A 1 50.57 63.91 -37.82
CA VAL A 1 50.34 64.75 -36.63
C VAL A 1 48.85 64.71 -36.36
N ASP A 2 48.26 63.98 -35.42
CA ASP A 2 48.69 62.97 -34.45
C ASP A 2 47.43 62.26 -33.91
N GLN A 3 47.62 61.01 -33.47
CA GLN A 3 46.97 60.24 -32.37
C GLN A 3 45.43 60.16 -32.30
N GLU A 4 44.84 58.96 -32.49
CA GLU A 4 44.70 57.86 -31.52
C GLU A 4 43.56 58.12 -30.53
N ASN A 5 42.50 57.31 -30.63
CA ASN A 5 41.68 56.96 -29.48
C ASN A 5 41.02 55.60 -29.72
N ASP A 6 41.75 54.56 -29.35
CA ASP A 6 41.24 53.23 -29.03
C ASP A 6 40.24 53.33 -27.88
N GLN A 7 38.96 53.01 -28.12
CA GLN A 7 38.09 52.53 -27.05
C GLN A 7 37.23 51.38 -27.57
N GLY A 8 37.75 50.17 -27.33
CA GLY A 8 37.00 48.94 -27.45
C GLY A 8 35.76 48.99 -26.55
N SER A 9 34.59 49.01 -27.17
CA SER A 9 33.37 48.57 -26.53
C SER A 9 33.43 47.05 -26.47
N LEU A 10 33.78 46.53 -25.30
CA LEU A 10 33.63 45.13 -24.92
C LEU A 10 32.15 44.76 -25.10
N GLU A 11 31.80 44.25 -26.29
CA GLU A 11 30.52 43.60 -26.51
C GLU A 11 30.51 42.39 -25.58
N SER A 12 29.82 42.54 -24.45
CA SER A 12 29.61 41.49 -23.48
C SER A 12 28.87 40.35 -24.19
N SER A 13 29.61 39.32 -24.58
CA SER A 13 29.05 38.04 -24.99
C SER A 13 28.36 37.45 -23.75
N ILE A 14 27.10 37.81 -23.54
CA ILE A 14 26.25 37.14 -22.56
C ILE A 14 26.23 35.67 -23.00
N PRO A 15 26.82 34.73 -22.24
CA PRO A 15 26.74 33.34 -22.61
C PRO A 15 25.27 32.95 -22.47
N ASN A 16 24.62 32.77 -23.61
CA ASN A 16 23.24 32.33 -23.72
C ASN A 16 23.17 30.90 -23.16
N ASN A 17 23.05 30.78 -21.84
CA ASN A 17 22.97 29.50 -21.15
C ASN A 17 21.56 28.89 -21.32
N GLN A 18 21.14 28.70 -22.56
CA GLN A 18 19.88 28.03 -22.94
C GLN A 18 20.05 26.52 -23.09
N GLY A 19 21.21 25.98 -22.68
CA GLY A 19 21.62 24.61 -23.03
C GLY A 19 21.48 23.57 -21.92
N LEU A 20 21.31 23.94 -20.64
CA LEU A 20 21.41 22.93 -19.58
C LEU A 20 20.17 22.03 -19.46
N LEU A 21 18.99 22.56 -19.79
CA LEU A 21 17.73 21.78 -19.78
C LEU A 21 17.56 20.91 -21.04
N THR A 22 18.32 21.18 -22.11
CA THR A 22 18.08 20.60 -23.44
C THR A 22 19.12 19.56 -23.86
N ALA A 23 20.31 19.56 -23.24
CA ALA A 23 21.36 18.59 -23.51
C ALA A 23 21.01 17.15 -23.04
N ASN A 24 20.12 17.02 -22.05
CA ASN A 24 19.83 15.74 -21.39
C ASN A 24 18.37 15.27 -21.56
N ARG A 25 17.64 15.77 -22.55
CA ARG A 25 16.20 15.47 -22.77
C ARG A 25 15.87 13.97 -22.73
N GLY A 26 16.73 13.12 -23.30
CA GLY A 26 16.56 11.66 -23.25
C GLY A 26 16.68 11.08 -21.83
N LYS A 27 17.64 11.56 -21.04
CA LYS A 27 17.82 11.14 -19.63
C LYS A 27 16.64 11.59 -18.77
N PHE A 28 16.11 12.79 -19.03
CA PHE A 28 14.92 13.30 -18.35
C PHE A 28 13.67 12.47 -18.70
N LEU A 29 13.48 12.10 -19.97
CA LEU A 29 12.37 11.24 -20.40
C LEU A 29 12.44 9.87 -19.71
N ILE A 30 13.62 9.26 -19.67
CA ILE A 30 13.83 7.97 -18.98
C ILE A 30 13.52 8.11 -17.49
N ALA A 31 14.01 9.16 -16.84
CA ALA A 31 13.72 9.41 -15.42
C ALA A 31 12.21 9.59 -15.16
N ALA A 32 11.51 10.31 -16.04
CA ALA A 32 10.07 10.49 -15.95
C ALA A 32 9.30 9.16 -16.11
N ILE A 33 9.69 8.33 -17.09
CA ILE A 33 9.09 7.01 -17.30
C ILE A 33 9.29 6.13 -16.07
N VAL A 34 10.51 6.03 -15.55
CA VAL A 34 10.82 5.23 -14.36
C VAL A 34 9.99 5.69 -13.16
N LEU A 35 9.87 7.00 -12.95
CA LEU A 35 9.08 7.57 -11.87
C LEU A 35 7.59 7.21 -12.01
N ILE A 36 7.01 7.39 -13.20
CA ILE A 36 5.61 7.03 -13.48
C ILE A 36 5.39 5.54 -13.26
N SER A 37 6.28 4.68 -13.77
CA SER A 37 6.21 3.23 -13.56
C SER A 37 6.24 2.84 -12.10
N SER A 38 7.10 3.48 -11.29
CA SER A 38 7.14 3.25 -9.84
C SER A 38 5.83 3.66 -9.16
N LEU A 39 5.22 4.78 -9.55
CA LEU A 39 3.94 5.23 -9.03
C LEU A 39 2.81 4.25 -9.37
N VAL A 40 2.77 3.76 -10.61
CA VAL A 40 1.81 2.73 -11.04
C VAL A 40 1.99 1.45 -10.22
N TYR A 41 3.22 1.01 -10.01
CA TYR A 41 3.52 -0.16 -9.19
C TYR A 41 3.04 0.00 -7.75
N PHE A 42 3.31 1.16 -7.13
CA PHE A 42 2.82 1.44 -5.78
C PHE A 42 1.30 1.54 -5.69
N ALA A 43 0.64 2.16 -6.67
CA ALA A 43 -0.81 2.16 -6.73
C ALA A 43 -1.37 0.73 -6.79
N PHE A 44 -0.79 -0.12 -7.65
CA PHE A 44 -1.18 -1.53 -7.77
C PHE A 44 -0.94 -2.32 -6.47
N MET A 45 0.17 -2.06 -5.78
CA MET A 45 0.48 -2.68 -4.48
C MET A 45 -0.45 -2.19 -3.36
N ALA A 46 -0.83 -0.91 -3.36
CA ALA A 46 -1.73 -0.34 -2.37
C ALA A 46 -3.14 -0.95 -2.43
N PHE A 47 -3.61 -1.35 -3.61
CA PHE A 47 -4.89 -2.04 -3.75
C PHE A 47 -4.83 -3.51 -3.32
N GLN A 48 -3.69 -4.19 -3.49
CA GLN A 48 -3.53 -5.57 -3.03
C GLN A 48 -3.57 -5.72 -1.51
N SER A 49 -3.16 -4.70 -0.75
CA SER A 49 -3.20 -4.74 0.72
C SER A 49 -4.55 -4.33 1.33
N ALA A 50 -5.47 -3.79 0.53
CA ALA A 50 -6.76 -3.26 1.00
C ALA A 50 -7.94 -4.22 0.81
N THR A 51 -7.76 -5.39 0.18
CA THR A 51 -8.83 -6.38 0.02
C THR A 51 -8.97 -7.20 1.30
N VAL A 52 -9.89 -6.79 2.18
CA VAL A 52 -10.39 -7.65 3.26
C VAL A 52 -11.22 -8.75 2.61
N TYR A 53 -10.65 -9.94 2.50
CA TYR A 53 -11.36 -11.12 2.02
C TYR A 53 -12.36 -11.56 3.10
N TYR A 54 -13.65 -11.51 2.75
CA TYR A 54 -14.73 -12.05 3.56
C TYR A 54 -14.83 -13.54 3.27
N TYR A 55 -14.59 -14.36 4.30
CA TYR A 55 -14.78 -15.81 4.21
C TYR A 55 -16.01 -16.20 5.03
N THR A 56 -16.79 -17.12 4.49
CA THR A 56 -17.83 -17.85 5.23
C THR A 56 -17.20 -18.90 6.15
N VAL A 57 -17.98 -19.43 7.09
CA VAL A 57 -17.51 -20.46 8.04
C VAL A 57 -17.10 -21.74 7.30
N GLY A 58 -17.89 -22.18 6.31
CA GLY A 58 -17.57 -23.33 5.47
C GLY A 58 -16.27 -23.18 4.66
N GLU A 59 -16.02 -22.01 4.07
CA GLU A 59 -14.80 -21.75 3.29
C GLU A 59 -13.54 -21.84 4.16
N MET A 60 -13.59 -21.31 5.38
CA MET A 60 -12.48 -21.41 6.33
C MET A 60 -12.28 -22.81 6.90
N ASN A 61 -13.35 -23.58 7.18
CA ASN A 61 -13.20 -24.96 7.63
C ASN A 61 -12.52 -25.85 6.57
N SER A 62 -12.68 -25.54 5.28
CA SER A 62 -12.00 -26.26 4.19
C SER A 62 -10.55 -25.82 3.96
N GLN A 63 -10.18 -24.61 4.38
CA GLN A 63 -8.82 -24.08 4.33
C GLN A 63 -8.22 -24.14 5.74
N ALA A 64 -7.56 -25.25 6.05
CA ALA A 64 -6.97 -25.59 7.35
C ALA A 64 -6.07 -24.51 7.97
N SER A 65 -5.61 -23.53 7.19
CA SER A 65 -4.86 -22.37 7.65
C SER A 65 -5.27 -21.13 6.86
N THR A 66 -5.59 -20.05 7.56
CA THR A 66 -5.53 -18.72 6.95
C THR A 66 -4.11 -18.51 6.42
N PRO A 67 -3.93 -18.09 5.16
CA PRO A 67 -2.60 -17.86 4.61
C PRO A 67 -1.82 -16.93 5.55
N GLU A 68 -0.63 -17.36 5.95
CA GLU A 68 0.13 -16.73 7.04
C GLU A 68 0.19 -15.20 6.88
N GLY A 69 -0.17 -14.49 7.95
CA GLY A 69 -0.14 -13.02 7.99
C GLY A 69 -1.37 -12.29 7.49
N ARG A 70 -2.46 -12.97 7.07
CA ARG A 70 -3.70 -12.31 6.65
C ARG A 70 -4.79 -12.31 7.73
N ILE A 71 -5.30 -11.12 8.05
CA ILE A 71 -6.49 -10.96 8.88
C ILE A 71 -7.72 -11.22 7.99
N VAL A 72 -8.53 -12.20 8.37
CA VAL A 72 -9.80 -12.50 7.70
C VAL A 72 -10.98 -12.08 8.57
N ARG A 73 -12.06 -11.65 7.92
CA ARG A 73 -13.33 -11.40 8.60
C ARG A 73 -14.27 -12.57 8.33
N VAL A 74 -14.72 -13.19 9.41
CA VAL A 74 -15.65 -14.32 9.37
C VAL A 74 -17.01 -13.84 9.84
N SER A 75 -18.04 -14.06 9.01
CA SER A 75 -19.43 -13.79 9.36
C SER A 75 -20.12 -15.11 9.69
N GLY A 76 -20.73 -15.19 10.87
CA GLY A 76 -21.50 -16.37 11.29
C GLY A 76 -22.45 -16.02 12.43
N LYS A 77 -23.48 -16.83 12.62
CA LYS A 77 -24.41 -16.74 13.75
C LYS A 77 -23.82 -17.47 14.95
N LEU A 78 -24.06 -16.95 16.16
CA LEU A 78 -23.66 -17.63 17.39
C LEU A 78 -24.46 -18.94 17.54
N VAL A 79 -23.76 -20.04 17.81
CA VAL A 79 -24.40 -21.30 18.18
C VAL A 79 -24.95 -21.17 19.61
N PRO A 80 -26.24 -21.48 19.86
CA PRO A 80 -26.83 -21.43 21.21
C PRO A 80 -25.99 -22.22 22.22
N ASP A 81 -25.89 -21.70 23.45
CA ASP A 81 -25.17 -22.31 24.58
C ASP A 81 -23.67 -22.60 24.37
N SER A 82 -23.07 -22.14 23.27
CA SER A 82 -21.64 -22.33 22.99
C SER A 82 -20.73 -21.31 23.67
N PHE A 83 -21.28 -20.22 24.18
CA PHE A 83 -20.50 -19.15 24.80
C PHE A 83 -20.06 -19.55 26.21
N HIS A 84 -18.74 -19.57 26.43
CA HIS A 84 -18.14 -19.86 27.72
C HIS A 84 -16.98 -18.91 28.01
N ARG A 85 -16.93 -18.38 29.25
CA ARG A 85 -15.82 -17.59 29.77
C ARG A 85 -15.56 -18.00 31.20
N SER A 86 -14.34 -18.47 31.48
CA SER A 86 -13.93 -18.81 32.84
C SER A 86 -13.90 -17.57 33.73
N GLU A 87 -14.26 -17.73 35.00
CA GLU A 87 -14.19 -16.65 35.98
C GLU A 87 -12.77 -16.07 36.06
N GLY A 88 -12.67 -14.74 36.12
CA GLY A 88 -11.38 -14.02 36.12
C GLY A 88 -10.65 -13.97 34.77
N SER A 89 -11.17 -14.59 33.71
CA SER A 89 -10.57 -14.54 32.37
C SER A 89 -11.19 -13.44 31.50
N THR A 90 -10.35 -12.76 30.71
CA THR A 90 -10.80 -11.85 29.62
C THR A 90 -11.03 -12.59 28.29
N VAL A 91 -10.80 -13.90 28.29
CA VAL A 91 -10.93 -14.76 27.11
C VAL A 91 -12.30 -15.43 27.11
N ALA A 92 -13.09 -15.18 26.06
CA ALA A 92 -14.31 -15.90 25.78
C ALA A 92 -14.10 -16.91 24.64
N HIS A 93 -14.71 -18.08 24.78
CA HIS A 93 -14.81 -19.12 23.76
C HIS A 93 -16.25 -19.21 23.30
N PHE A 94 -16.47 -19.37 22.00
CA PHE A 94 -17.81 -19.52 21.41
C PHE A 94 -17.71 -20.17 20.03
N SER A 95 -18.84 -20.65 19.51
CA SER A 95 -18.91 -21.26 18.17
C SER A 95 -19.79 -20.43 17.25
N LEU A 96 -19.34 -20.26 16.00
CA LEU A 96 -20.07 -19.60 14.93
C LEU A 96 -20.54 -20.64 13.90
N THR A 97 -21.71 -20.40 13.30
CA THR A 97 -22.26 -21.23 12.22
C THR A 97 -22.86 -20.38 11.09
N ASP A 98 -22.78 -20.90 9.87
CA ASP A 98 -23.51 -20.39 8.70
C ASP A 98 -24.79 -21.19 8.39
N GLY A 99 -25.08 -22.23 9.18
CA GLY A 99 -26.23 -23.14 9.00
C GLY A 99 -25.83 -24.53 8.50
N GLU A 100 -24.63 -24.68 7.91
CA GLU A 100 -24.12 -25.97 7.42
C GLU A 100 -22.85 -26.40 8.16
N SER A 101 -22.00 -25.44 8.52
CA SER A 101 -20.73 -25.66 9.20
C SER A 101 -20.66 -24.94 10.54
N ILE A 102 -19.81 -25.44 11.43
CA ILE A 102 -19.52 -24.84 12.74
C ILE A 102 -18.02 -24.59 12.86
N MET A 103 -17.63 -23.42 13.37
CA MET A 103 -16.24 -23.08 13.65
C MET A 103 -16.10 -22.48 15.05
N SER A 104 -15.12 -22.99 15.82
CA SER A 104 -14.79 -22.50 17.16
C SER A 104 -13.96 -21.22 17.07
N ALA A 105 -14.31 -20.24 17.90
CA ALA A 105 -13.66 -18.94 17.95
C ALA A 105 -13.31 -18.56 19.40
N MET A 106 -12.29 -17.70 19.54
CA MET A 106 -11.84 -17.16 20.81
C MET A 106 -11.68 -15.65 20.69
N HIS A 107 -12.15 -14.91 21.69
CA HIS A 107 -11.99 -13.47 21.76
C HIS A 107 -11.41 -13.04 23.10
N LYS A 108 -10.29 -12.31 23.04
CA LYS A 108 -9.60 -11.76 24.20
C LYS A 108 -9.85 -10.25 24.28
N LYS A 109 -10.94 -9.87 24.95
CA LYS A 109 -11.26 -8.46 25.24
C LYS A 109 -12.16 -8.39 26.47
N ILE A 110 -12.05 -7.28 27.19
CA ILE A 110 -13.03 -6.89 28.20
C ILE A 110 -14.31 -6.58 27.43
N LEU A 111 -15.30 -7.48 27.51
CA LEU A 111 -16.64 -7.23 26.98
C LEU A 111 -17.47 -6.58 28.08
#